data_AF-A0A7J6WEZ3-F1
#
_entry.id   AF-A0A7J6WEZ3-F1
#
_cell.length_a   1.000
_cell.length_b   1.000
_cell.length_c   1.000
_cell.angle_alpha   90.00
_cell.angle_beta   90.00
_cell.angle_gamma   90.00
#
_symmetry.space_group_name_H-M   'P 1'
#
loop_
_entity.id
_entity.type
_entity.pdbx_description
1 polymer ?
#
loop_
_entity_poly.entity_id
_entity_poly.type
_entity_poly.pdbx_seq_one_letter_code
_entity_poly.pdbx_strand_id
1 'polypeptide(L)'
;MGGPVEGGFSVAFDPLDGSSIVDTNFTVGTIFGVWPGDKLTGVTGRDQVAAAMGIYGPRTTYVIALKDIPGTHEFLLLDEGKWQHVKDTTEIGEGKMFSPGNLRATFDNPDYAKLIDYYVKEKYTLRYTGGMVPDVNQANKVHGDVDSGLTTMDAPHKSRQPQVTNSFIHNPYILEIHAH
;
A
#
# COMPACT_ATOMS: atom_id res chain seq x y z
N MET A 1 -3.10 26.57 5.92
CA MET A 1 -4.18 25.79 5.28
C MET A 1 -4.90 26.72 4.31
N GLY A 2 -4.84 26.43 3.00
CA GLY A 2 -5.69 27.10 2.01
C GLY A 2 -7.15 26.65 2.21
N GLY A 3 -8.10 27.52 1.90
CA GLY A 3 -9.53 27.23 2.04
C GLY A 3 -10.02 26.05 1.19
N PRO A 4 -11.34 25.76 1.21
CA PRO A 4 -11.91 24.66 0.43
C PRO A 4 -11.47 24.75 -1.03
N VAL A 5 -11.02 23.63 -1.60
CA VAL A 5 -10.70 23.56 -3.02
C VAL A 5 -11.97 23.87 -3.79
N GLU A 6 -11.94 24.90 -4.64
CA GLU A 6 -13.05 25.27 -5.50
C GLU A 6 -13.36 24.05 -6.41
N GLY A 7 -14.49 23.37 -6.16
CA GLY A 7 -14.85 22.10 -6.81
C GLY A 7 -14.85 20.83 -5.93
N GLY A 8 -14.50 20.91 -4.65
CA GLY A 8 -14.63 19.79 -3.70
C GLY A 8 -13.52 18.74 -3.79
N PHE A 9 -13.85 17.49 -3.43
CA PHE A 9 -12.92 16.36 -3.46
C PHE A 9 -13.58 15.11 -4.06
N SER A 10 -12.77 14.31 -4.73
CA SER A 10 -13.13 13.00 -5.26
C SER A 10 -12.39 11.91 -4.50
N VAL A 11 -13.08 10.80 -4.24
CA VAL A 11 -12.54 9.69 -3.44
C VAL A 11 -12.66 8.39 -4.21
N ALA A 12 -11.55 7.66 -4.33
CA ALA A 12 -11.54 6.26 -4.74
C ALA A 12 -11.30 5.41 -3.50
N PHE A 13 -12.05 4.33 -3.32
CA PHE A 13 -11.93 3.48 -2.14
C PHE A 13 -12.19 2.02 -2.45
N ASP A 14 -11.47 1.14 -1.74
CA ASP A 14 -11.82 -0.27 -1.56
C ASP A 14 -12.37 -0.44 -0.14
N PRO A 15 -13.67 -0.72 0.03
CA PRO A 15 -14.28 -0.82 1.35
C PRO A 15 -13.87 -2.08 2.13
N LEU A 16 -13.26 -3.08 1.49
CA LEU A 16 -12.86 -4.32 2.15
C LEU A 16 -11.78 -5.09 1.36
N ASP A 17 -10.53 -4.67 1.54
CA ASP A 17 -9.36 -5.44 1.14
C ASP A 17 -9.18 -6.67 2.04
N GLY A 18 -8.78 -7.79 1.46
CA GLY A 18 -8.69 -9.07 2.16
C GLY A 18 -10.06 -9.73 2.39
N SER A 19 -11.08 -9.41 1.59
CA SER A 19 -12.41 -10.05 1.68
C SER A 19 -12.36 -11.58 1.67
N SER A 20 -11.40 -12.18 0.95
CA SER A 20 -11.20 -13.64 0.89
C SER A 20 -10.71 -14.28 2.19
N ILE A 21 -10.17 -13.50 3.13
CA ILE A 21 -9.61 -13.97 4.41
C ILE A 21 -10.45 -13.54 5.62
N VAL A 22 -11.63 -12.94 5.39
CA VAL A 22 -12.59 -12.55 6.45
C VAL A 22 -13.06 -13.77 7.23
N ASP A 23 -13.48 -14.84 6.54
CA ASP A 23 -14.01 -16.05 7.18
C ASP A 23 -12.96 -16.79 8.00
N THR A 24 -11.67 -16.59 7.68
CA THR A 24 -10.54 -17.13 8.46
C THR A 24 -10.17 -16.27 9.66
N ASN A 25 -10.88 -15.16 9.88
CA ASN A 25 -10.67 -14.21 10.96
C ASN A 25 -9.24 -13.62 10.97
N PHE A 26 -8.71 -13.37 9.77
CA PHE A 26 -7.44 -12.66 9.61
C PHE A 26 -7.67 -11.15 9.53
N THR A 27 -6.58 -10.40 9.68
CA THR A 27 -6.62 -8.94 9.53
C THR A 27 -7.04 -8.57 8.11
N VAL A 28 -8.01 -7.67 7.99
CA VAL A 28 -8.51 -7.09 6.73
C VAL A 28 -8.41 -5.57 6.78
N GLY A 29 -8.83 -4.86 5.73
CA GLY A 29 -8.75 -3.41 5.76
C GLY A 29 -9.59 -2.68 4.73
N THR A 30 -9.52 -1.35 4.80
CA THR A 30 -10.10 -0.41 3.84
C THR A 30 -8.99 0.47 3.30
N ILE A 31 -9.04 0.83 2.03
CA ILE A 31 -8.09 1.78 1.44
C ILE A 31 -8.87 2.90 0.77
N PHE A 32 -8.41 4.14 0.89
CA PHE A 32 -8.92 5.22 0.07
C PHE A 32 -7.84 6.23 -0.33
N GLY A 33 -8.03 6.85 -1.48
CA GLY A 33 -7.28 7.99 -1.98
C GLY A 33 -8.21 9.18 -2.20
N VAL A 34 -7.69 10.38 -2.02
CA VAL A 34 -8.45 11.64 -2.14
C VAL A 34 -7.76 12.56 -3.13
N TRP A 35 -8.52 13.08 -4.08
CA TRP A 35 -8.10 14.05 -5.10
C TRP A 35 -8.89 15.34 -4.99
N PRO A 36 -8.29 16.50 -5.32
CA PRO A 36 -9.03 17.75 -5.47
C PRO A 36 -9.96 17.68 -6.69
N GLY A 37 -11.11 18.36 -6.60
CA GLY A 37 -12.11 18.44 -7.67
C GLY A 37 -13.15 17.33 -7.64
N ASP A 38 -14.07 17.37 -8.60
CA ASP A 38 -15.28 16.54 -8.67
C ASP A 38 -15.16 15.33 -9.61
N LYS A 39 -13.97 15.11 -10.20
CA LYS A 39 -13.71 14.06 -11.19
C LYS A 39 -12.38 13.35 -10.95
N LEU A 40 -12.39 12.03 -11.18
CA LEU A 40 -11.20 11.18 -11.21
C LEU A 40 -10.66 10.93 -12.63
N THR A 41 -11.11 11.69 -13.62
CA THR A 41 -10.66 11.57 -15.02
C THR A 41 -9.46 12.46 -15.27
N GLY A 42 -8.40 11.94 -15.88
CA GLY A 42 -7.21 12.71 -16.23
C GLY A 42 -6.28 13.02 -15.04
N VAL A 43 -6.60 12.52 -13.85
CA VAL A 43 -5.72 12.59 -12.67
C VAL A 43 -4.79 11.38 -12.67
N THR A 44 -3.54 11.61 -12.27
CA THR A 44 -2.67 10.56 -11.74
C THR A 44 -2.91 10.51 -10.23
N GLY A 45 -2.11 9.81 -9.45
CA GLY A 45 -2.12 10.16 -8.02
C GLY A 45 -0.79 10.54 -7.42
N ARG A 46 0.04 11.18 -8.25
CA ARG A 46 0.80 12.38 -7.82
C ARG A 46 -0.12 13.55 -7.47
N ASP A 47 -1.35 13.49 -7.98
CA ASP A 47 -2.38 14.50 -7.76
C ASP A 47 -3.18 14.27 -6.47
N GLN A 48 -2.90 13.18 -5.72
CA GLN A 48 -3.55 12.93 -4.44
C GLN A 48 -3.20 14.01 -3.41
N VAL A 49 -4.20 14.37 -2.61
CA VAL A 49 -4.05 15.28 -1.47
C VAL A 49 -4.08 14.55 -0.13
N ALA A 50 -4.69 13.36 -0.10
CA ALA A 50 -4.67 12.46 1.04
C ALA A 50 -4.79 11.01 0.57
N ALA A 51 -4.27 10.09 1.36
CA ALA A 51 -4.49 8.67 1.21
C ALA A 51 -4.50 8.02 2.60
N ALA A 52 -5.28 6.95 2.77
CA ALA A 52 -5.30 6.23 4.02
C ALA A 52 -5.60 4.75 3.85
N MET A 53 -5.20 4.01 4.87
CA MET A 53 -5.44 2.60 5.03
C MET A 53 -5.98 2.35 6.44
N GLY A 54 -7.18 1.79 6.53
CA GLY A 54 -7.77 1.28 7.76
C GLY A 54 -7.43 -0.19 7.92
N ILE A 55 -6.96 -0.58 9.10
CA ILE A 55 -6.54 -1.94 9.44
C ILE A 55 -7.50 -2.48 10.50
N TYR A 56 -8.16 -3.59 10.20
CA TYR A 56 -9.12 -4.27 11.08
C TYR A 56 -8.56 -5.61 11.51
N GLY A 57 -7.76 -5.60 12.58
CA GLY A 57 -7.19 -6.79 13.19
C GLY A 57 -7.40 -6.80 14.71
N PRO A 58 -6.48 -7.39 15.50
CA PRO A 58 -6.54 -7.36 16.96
C PRO A 58 -6.57 -5.93 17.55
N ARG A 59 -6.08 -4.96 16.78
CA ARG A 59 -6.26 -3.52 17.02
C ARG A 59 -6.78 -2.92 15.74
N THR A 60 -7.70 -1.97 15.87
CA THR A 60 -8.17 -1.17 14.74
C THR A 60 -7.33 0.08 14.63
N THR A 61 -6.60 0.26 13.52
CA THR A 61 -5.78 1.45 13.28
C THR A 61 -6.07 2.08 11.92
N TYR A 62 -5.82 3.38 11.80
CA TYR A 62 -5.74 4.07 10.51
C TYR A 62 -4.33 4.59 10.31
N VAL A 63 -3.76 4.37 9.13
CA VAL A 63 -2.55 5.06 8.68
C VAL A 63 -2.96 6.07 7.62
N ILE A 64 -2.64 7.33 7.83
CA ILE A 64 -3.04 8.45 6.96
C ILE A 64 -1.79 9.18 6.47
N ALA A 65 -1.78 9.54 5.19
CA ALA A 65 -0.80 10.43 4.58
C ALA A 65 -1.51 11.65 3.99
N LEU A 66 -0.90 12.82 4.13
CA LEU A 66 -1.44 14.10 3.65
C LEU A 66 -0.37 14.83 2.85
N LYS A 67 -0.73 15.38 1.69
CA LYS A 67 0.25 15.97 0.74
C LYS A 67 1.23 16.97 1.36
N ASP A 68 0.72 17.78 2.27
CA ASP A 68 1.48 18.87 2.91
C ASP A 68 2.05 18.49 4.28
N ILE A 69 1.87 17.24 4.73
CA ILE A 69 2.40 16.75 6.02
C ILE A 69 3.37 15.59 5.74
N PRO A 70 4.64 15.72 6.15
CA PRO A 70 5.63 14.67 5.93
C PRO A 70 5.28 13.34 6.60
N GLY A 71 5.45 12.25 5.85
CA GLY A 71 5.30 10.89 6.37
C GLY A 71 3.85 10.43 6.47
N THR A 72 3.64 9.45 7.35
CA THR A 72 2.35 8.86 7.65
C THR A 72 2.06 8.90 9.15
N HIS A 73 0.78 9.01 9.49
CA HIS A 73 0.29 9.17 10.85
C HIS A 73 -0.65 8.01 11.18
N GLU A 74 -0.29 7.23 12.20
CA GLU A 74 -1.07 6.11 12.68
C GLU A 74 -1.96 6.53 13.85
N PHE A 75 -3.25 6.20 13.74
CA PHE A 75 -4.25 6.42 14.77
C PHE A 75 -4.81 5.08 15.24
N LEU A 76 -4.91 4.88 16.55
CA LEU A 76 -5.52 3.73 17.18
C LEU A 76 -6.95 4.06 17.62
N LEU A 77 -7.90 3.18 17.31
CA LEU A 77 -9.25 3.25 17.87
C LEU A 77 -9.23 2.73 19.31
N LEU A 78 -9.64 3.58 20.24
CA LEU A 78 -9.84 3.24 21.65
C LEU A 78 -11.27 2.74 21.88
N ASP A 79 -11.47 2.04 23.01
CA ASP A 79 -12.76 1.45 23.39
C ASP A 79 -13.87 2.49 23.52
N GLU A 80 -13.54 3.75 23.82
CA GLU A 80 -14.52 4.85 23.89
C GLU A 80 -14.90 5.43 22.52
N GLY A 81 -14.49 4.79 21.42
CA GLY A 81 -14.74 5.24 20.05
C GLY A 81 -13.90 6.43 19.62
N LYS A 82 -12.82 6.73 20.36
CA LYS A 82 -11.91 7.85 20.08
C LYS A 82 -10.68 7.35 19.31
N TRP A 83 -10.22 8.18 18.37
CA TRP A 83 -8.96 7.95 17.67
C TRP A 83 -7.82 8.65 18.40
N GLN A 84 -6.81 7.89 18.81
CA GLN A 84 -5.60 8.40 19.41
C GLN A 84 -4.46 8.33 18.40
N HIS A 85 -3.77 9.44 18.17
CA HIS A 85 -2.53 9.43 17.40
C HIS A 85 -1.45 8.65 18.17
N VAL A 86 -0.85 7.62 17.55
CA VAL A 86 0.08 6.70 18.22
C VAL A 86 1.46 6.63 17.57
N LYS A 87 1.62 7.01 16.30
CA LYS A 87 2.91 6.92 15.61
C LYS A 87 3.00 7.80 14.36
N ASP A 88 4.12 8.50 14.22
CA ASP A 88 4.58 9.07 12.95
C ASP A 88 5.58 8.13 12.28
N THR A 89 5.51 7.98 10.96
CA THR A 89 6.49 7.24 10.17
C THR A 89 6.91 8.07 8.94
N THR A 90 8.14 8.57 8.94
CA THR A 90 8.70 9.39 7.85
C THR A 90 9.66 8.59 6.94
N GLU A 91 10.13 7.45 7.41
CA GLU A 91 11.10 6.60 6.72
C GLU A 91 10.73 5.13 6.93
N ILE A 92 11.01 4.30 5.92
CA ILE A 92 10.92 2.85 6.02
C ILE A 92 12.32 2.31 5.79
N GLY A 93 12.88 1.69 6.84
CA GLY A 93 14.18 1.04 6.75
C GLY A 93 14.15 -0.22 5.87
N GLU A 94 15.34 -0.75 5.60
CA GLU A 94 15.49 -2.03 4.92
C GLU A 94 15.24 -3.20 5.88
N GLY A 95 14.65 -4.28 5.39
CA GLY A 95 14.58 -5.52 6.13
C GLY A 95 14.39 -6.74 5.26
N LYS A 96 14.56 -7.90 5.89
CA LYS A 96 14.62 -9.20 5.21
C LYS A 96 13.29 -9.94 5.31
N MET A 97 12.24 -9.32 4.77
CA MET A 97 10.91 -9.89 4.67
C MET A 97 10.36 -9.66 3.26
N PHE A 98 9.63 -10.64 2.72
CA PHE A 98 8.92 -10.47 1.45
C PHE A 98 7.53 -11.10 1.48
N SER A 99 6.58 -10.50 0.76
CA SER A 99 5.20 -10.96 0.64
C SER A 99 4.79 -11.13 -0.84
N PRO A 100 4.72 -12.36 -1.38
CA PRO A 100 4.38 -12.59 -2.79
C PRO A 100 2.86 -12.75 -3.03
N GLY A 101 2.24 -11.74 -3.63
CA GLY A 101 0.81 -11.69 -3.97
C GLY A 101 0.37 -12.67 -5.06
N ASN A 102 1.29 -13.16 -5.90
CA ASN A 102 1.00 -14.19 -6.89
C ASN A 102 2.22 -15.07 -7.19
N LEU A 103 2.57 -15.96 -6.26
CA LEU A 103 3.73 -16.86 -6.43
C LEU A 103 3.64 -17.74 -7.71
N ARG A 104 2.43 -18.02 -8.22
CA ARG A 104 2.25 -18.80 -9.46
C ARG A 104 2.74 -18.06 -10.70
N ALA A 105 2.83 -16.73 -10.67
CA ALA A 105 3.39 -15.96 -11.77
C ALA A 105 4.86 -16.34 -12.09
N THR A 106 5.57 -17.02 -11.17
CA THR A 106 6.93 -17.51 -11.42
C THR A 106 7.01 -18.55 -12.55
N PHE A 107 5.91 -19.21 -12.89
CA PHE A 107 5.86 -20.15 -14.03
C PHE A 107 5.89 -19.43 -15.38
N ASP A 108 5.27 -18.25 -15.46
CA ASP A 108 5.05 -17.52 -16.71
C ASP A 108 5.94 -16.26 -16.82
N ASN A 109 6.54 -15.80 -15.72
CA ASN A 109 7.41 -14.64 -15.66
C ASN A 109 8.80 -15.02 -15.09
N PRO A 110 9.80 -15.22 -15.96
CA PRO A 110 11.17 -15.55 -15.54
C PRO A 110 11.84 -14.49 -14.65
N ASP A 111 11.51 -13.21 -14.81
CA ASP A 111 12.10 -12.14 -14.01
C ASP A 111 11.49 -12.11 -12.60
N TYR A 112 10.19 -12.39 -12.49
CA TYR A 112 9.57 -12.60 -11.18
C TYR A 112 10.12 -13.86 -10.50
N ALA A 113 10.37 -14.94 -11.26
CA ALA A 113 11.03 -16.12 -10.72
C ALA A 113 12.43 -15.81 -10.17
N LYS A 114 13.23 -15.00 -10.87
CA LYS A 114 14.54 -14.54 -10.39
C LYS A 114 14.44 -13.73 -9.09
N LEU A 115 13.43 -12.86 -8.98
CA LEU A 115 13.20 -12.05 -7.78
C LEU A 115 12.87 -12.92 -6.55
N ILE A 116 11.97 -13.89 -6.72
CA ILE A 116 11.64 -14.85 -5.66
C ILE A 116 12.87 -15.68 -5.27
N ASP A 117 13.63 -16.16 -6.27
CA ASP A 117 14.88 -16.89 -6.05
C ASP A 117 15.90 -16.07 -5.25
N TYR A 118 16.02 -14.78 -5.54
CA TYR A 118 16.89 -13.85 -4.81
C TYR A 118 16.48 -13.78 -3.34
N TYR A 119 15.20 -13.53 -3.05
CA TYR A 119 14.70 -13.47 -1.68
C TYR A 119 14.99 -14.75 -0.89
N VAL A 120 14.79 -15.91 -1.52
CA VAL A 120 15.07 -17.21 -0.89
C VAL A 120 16.57 -17.39 -0.62
N LYS A 121 17.44 -17.07 -1.60
CA LYS A 121 18.90 -17.21 -1.47
C LYS A 121 19.48 -16.27 -0.41
N GLU A 122 18.98 -15.04 -0.35
CA GLU A 122 19.39 -14.02 0.62
C GLU A 122 18.74 -14.16 2.01
N LYS A 123 18.00 -15.25 2.21
CA LYS A 123 17.35 -15.64 3.47
C LYS A 123 16.34 -14.61 3.97
N TYR A 124 15.55 -14.04 3.06
CA TYR A 124 14.39 -13.23 3.42
C TYR A 124 13.31 -14.12 4.03
N THR A 125 12.57 -13.58 4.99
CA THR A 125 11.44 -14.25 5.63
C THR A 125 10.20 -14.05 4.78
N LEU A 126 9.61 -15.13 4.26
CA LEU A 126 8.31 -15.06 3.59
C LEU A 126 7.20 -14.81 4.61
N ARG A 127 6.42 -13.74 4.42
CA ARG A 127 5.21 -13.46 5.18
C ARG A 127 4.12 -12.96 4.25
N TYR A 128 3.11 -13.78 4.02
CA TYR A 128 1.98 -13.46 3.15
C TYR A 128 0.69 -13.82 3.88
N THR A 129 -0.17 -12.82 4.13
CA THR A 129 -1.43 -13.02 4.85
C THR A 129 -2.61 -13.27 3.92
N GLY A 130 -2.48 -12.97 2.62
CA GLY A 130 -3.57 -13.05 1.64
C GLY A 130 -4.37 -11.76 1.48
N GLY A 131 -4.01 -10.67 2.19
CA GLY A 131 -4.59 -9.34 2.03
C GLY A 131 -3.51 -8.28 1.80
N MET A 132 -3.78 -7.29 0.95
CA MET A 132 -2.80 -6.25 0.64
C MET A 132 -2.56 -5.33 1.85
N VAL A 133 -3.61 -4.91 2.53
CA VAL A 133 -3.58 -4.04 3.71
C VAL A 133 -2.75 -4.65 4.85
N PRO A 134 -3.03 -5.87 5.33
CA PRO A 134 -2.23 -6.48 6.39
C PRO A 134 -0.76 -6.65 6.00
N ASP A 135 -0.46 -7.01 4.75
CA ASP A 135 0.91 -7.21 4.27
C ASP A 135 1.68 -5.88 4.17
N VAL A 136 1.08 -4.82 3.61
CA VAL A 136 1.68 -3.49 3.56
C VAL A 136 1.87 -2.90 4.96
N ASN A 137 0.87 -3.05 5.84
CA ASN A 137 1.00 -2.61 7.23
C ASN A 137 2.13 -3.34 7.97
N GLN A 138 2.31 -4.63 7.70
CA GLN A 138 3.42 -5.39 8.23
C GLN A 138 4.76 -4.88 7.69
N ALA A 139 4.91 -4.71 6.38
CA ALA A 139 6.10 -4.16 5.75
C ALA A 139 6.51 -2.80 6.34
N ASN A 140 5.53 -1.91 6.57
CA ASN A 140 5.77 -0.61 7.21
C ASN A 140 6.30 -0.71 8.65
N LYS A 141 6.00 -1.79 9.37
CA LYS A 141 6.38 -1.97 10.78
C LYS A 141 7.63 -2.81 10.97
N VAL A 142 7.88 -3.79 10.11
CA VAL A 142 9.00 -4.73 10.26
C VAL A 142 10.06 -4.58 9.20
N HIS A 143 9.91 -3.62 8.29
CA HIS A 143 10.82 -3.32 7.18
C HIS A 143 10.91 -4.52 6.21
N GLY A 144 10.19 -4.44 5.09
CA GLY A 144 10.27 -5.48 4.07
C GLY A 144 9.46 -5.16 2.83
N ASP A 145 9.54 -6.06 1.87
CA ASP A 145 9.00 -5.86 0.52
C ASP A 145 7.64 -6.54 0.38
N VAL A 146 6.70 -5.85 -0.27
CA VAL A 146 5.41 -6.43 -0.66
C VAL A 146 5.32 -6.39 -2.18
N ASP A 147 5.16 -7.55 -2.79
CA ASP A 147 4.95 -7.66 -4.23
C ASP A 147 3.53 -8.13 -4.50
N SER A 148 2.73 -7.33 -5.20
CA SER A 148 1.34 -7.68 -5.53
C SER A 148 1.22 -8.70 -6.68
N GLY A 149 2.34 -9.14 -7.28
CA GLY A 149 2.36 -10.16 -8.33
C GLY A 149 1.80 -9.71 -9.68
N LEU A 150 1.82 -8.39 -9.94
CA LEU A 150 1.29 -7.74 -11.15
C LEU A 150 2.36 -7.41 -12.21
N THR A 151 3.61 -7.83 -12.03
CA THR A 151 4.67 -7.57 -13.00
C THR A 151 4.53 -8.51 -14.21
N THR A 152 4.25 -7.94 -15.38
CA THR A 152 4.47 -8.57 -16.69
C THR A 152 5.71 -7.91 -17.29
N MET A 153 6.83 -8.64 -17.38
CA MET A 153 8.01 -8.15 -18.11
C MET A 153 7.98 -8.66 -19.56
N ASP A 154 7.04 -8.10 -20.33
CA ASP A 154 7.11 -7.88 -21.78
C ASP A 154 5.78 -7.26 -22.26
N ALA A 155 5.62 -5.95 -22.06
CA ALA A 155 4.53 -5.19 -22.66
C ALA A 155 5.10 -4.13 -23.62
N PRO A 156 4.99 -4.31 -24.95
CA PRO A 156 5.22 -3.22 -25.88
C PRO A 156 4.20 -2.12 -25.56
N HIS A 157 4.69 -1.02 -24.99
CA HIS A 157 4.01 0.26 -24.87
C HIS A 157 2.51 0.20 -24.52
N LYS A 158 2.17 -0.07 -23.25
CA LYS A 158 1.02 0.50 -22.51
C LYS A 158 0.97 -0.09 -21.08
N SER A 159 0.58 0.78 -20.15
CA SER A 159 0.29 0.58 -18.70
C SER A 159 1.46 0.35 -17.72
N ARG A 160 1.72 1.46 -16.98
CA ARG A 160 2.64 1.75 -15.86
C ARG A 160 2.35 0.94 -14.57
N GLN A 161 3.33 0.73 -13.67
CA GLN A 161 3.55 1.63 -12.49
C GLN A 161 4.46 1.17 -11.29
N PRO A 162 5.13 2.14 -10.53
CA PRO A 162 6.23 2.23 -9.45
C PRO A 162 6.14 1.94 -7.89
N GLN A 163 7.24 1.49 -7.24
CA GLN A 163 7.34 0.72 -5.96
C GLN A 163 6.83 1.34 -4.64
N VAL A 164 6.46 0.46 -3.70
CA VAL A 164 5.76 0.80 -2.44
C VAL A 164 6.74 1.41 -1.44
N THR A 165 6.33 2.57 -0.92
CA THR A 165 6.83 3.32 0.25
C THR A 165 7.91 4.38 0.08
N ASN A 166 7.86 5.06 -1.06
CA ASN A 166 8.09 6.52 -1.10
C ASN A 166 6.79 7.28 -1.50
N SER A 167 5.61 6.63 -1.40
CA SER A 167 4.57 6.72 -2.44
C SER A 167 3.13 7.07 -2.03
N PHE A 168 2.79 7.32 -0.76
CA PHE A 168 1.37 7.55 -0.39
C PHE A 168 0.74 8.85 -0.99
N ILE A 169 1.56 9.82 -1.41
CA ILE A 169 1.10 11.10 -2.02
C ILE A 169 1.42 11.15 -3.53
N HIS A 170 2.23 10.21 -4.03
CA HIS A 170 2.81 10.32 -5.37
C HIS A 170 2.34 9.26 -6.39
N ASN A 171 1.64 8.18 -6.03
CA ASN A 171 0.98 7.34 -7.06
C ASN A 171 0.08 6.24 -6.46
N PRO A 172 -1.22 6.16 -6.82
CA PRO A 172 -2.21 5.22 -6.29
C PRO A 172 -2.28 3.92 -7.10
N TYR A 173 -1.40 3.70 -8.09
CA TYR A 173 -1.49 2.51 -8.94
C TYR A 173 -0.17 1.70 -8.99
N ILE A 174 0.45 1.22 -7.89
CA ILE A 174 1.39 0.04 -7.90
C ILE A 174 2.86 0.30 -8.36
N LEU A 175 3.72 -0.74 -8.21
CA LEU A 175 5.19 -0.98 -8.12
C LEU A 175 6.16 -1.11 -9.37
N GLU A 176 7.28 -0.35 -9.44
CA GLU A 176 8.45 -0.16 -10.39
C GLU A 176 9.60 0.59 -9.62
N ILE A 177 10.71 -0.12 -9.41
CA ILE A 177 12.00 0.37 -8.94
C ILE A 177 12.73 0.70 -10.23
N HIS A 178 13.41 1.85 -10.28
CA HIS A 178 14.54 1.99 -11.16
C HIS A 178 15.79 1.58 -10.39
N ALA A 179 16.40 0.47 -10.79
CA ALA A 179 17.79 0.17 -10.48
C ALA A 179 18.66 0.96 -11.47
N HIS A 180 19.63 1.70 -10.94
CA HIS A 180 20.84 2.06 -11.69
C HIS A 180 21.83 0.89 -11.64
#